data_AF-A0A8U0HX03-F1
#
_entry.id   AF-A0A8U0HX03-F1
#
_cell.length_a   1.000
_cell.length_b   1.000
_cell.length_c   1.000
_cell.angle_alpha   90.00
_cell.angle_beta   90.00
_cell.angle_gamma   90.00
#
_symmetry.space_group_name_H-M   'P 1'
#
loop_
_entity.id
_entity.type
_entity.pdbx_description
1 polymer ?
#
loop_
_entity_poly.entity_id
_entity_poly.type
_entity_poly.pdbx_seq_one_letter_code
_entity_poly.pdbx_strand_id
1 'polypeptide(L)'
;MLKLQNELESGSEAEQEPSKVFDSSSIEAPFETGEPSGDDRDFPGEVKTAWLTFHESTTHEEFIVGLRPQPTDGGVSLEPRAGILLSLAEHARNGNTSVIFIDEINRANVSKVFGQFITLMEPDKRLDTDGDQQQSTVGITFQQLDDGDEVKNPWGDDFTIEFPFHLPQNLYLVASMNSLDRSTAPLDSALARRFDQVSVEPDYTALADHLGTDAVTGVELSPDPQSVSPEKIAIALLWRTNQFLRSVYGDDFQLGPGYVWSVGEADSDTEAIEELAVAWDSRILPKLREVFRSREDQLATLLKADESLNGMNNPYHRDEIPAEWGKVGADGPLQLPDLRNLDTADQRTVLHGLARSD
;
A
#
# COMPACT_ATOMS: atom_id res chain seq x y z
N MET A 1 17.53 -20.52 -42.50
CA MET A 1 18.63 -20.25 -41.55
C MET A 1 19.33 -18.92 -41.88
N LEU A 2 18.56 -17.83 -42.06
CA LEU A 2 19.02 -16.41 -42.02
C LEU A 2 17.84 -15.41 -42.18
N LYS A 3 16.62 -15.84 -41.83
CA LYS A 3 15.39 -15.02 -41.86
C LYS A 3 14.53 -15.21 -40.60
N LEU A 4 15.09 -15.83 -39.56
CA LEU A 4 14.43 -16.19 -38.30
C LEU A 4 15.21 -15.65 -37.07
N GLN A 5 16.12 -14.70 -37.29
CA GLN A 5 16.92 -14.06 -36.23
C GLN A 5 16.63 -12.56 -36.06
N ASN A 6 15.79 -11.96 -36.92
CA ASN A 6 15.41 -10.54 -36.81
C ASN A 6 13.99 -10.32 -36.25
N GLU A 7 13.30 -11.37 -35.79
CA GLU A 7 11.96 -11.28 -35.16
C GLU A 7 11.98 -11.62 -33.67
N LEU A 8 13.18 -11.73 -33.06
CA LEU A 8 13.37 -11.99 -31.61
C LEU A 8 13.93 -10.77 -30.85
N GLU A 9 14.11 -9.63 -31.52
CA GLU A 9 14.50 -8.34 -30.89
C GLU A 9 13.34 -7.33 -30.81
N SER A 10 12.11 -7.73 -31.14
CA SER A 10 10.90 -6.93 -30.86
C SER A 10 9.98 -7.67 -29.89
N GLY A 11 10.53 -8.02 -28.72
CA GLY A 11 9.76 -8.52 -27.60
C GLY A 11 8.95 -7.38 -27.01
N SER A 12 7.65 -7.39 -27.28
CA SER A 12 6.57 -6.72 -26.55
C SER A 12 6.99 -5.47 -25.75
N GLU A 13 6.89 -4.31 -26.39
CA GLU A 13 6.21 -3.22 -25.69
C GLU A 13 4.81 -3.76 -25.38
N ALA A 14 4.66 -4.37 -24.21
CA ALA A 14 3.35 -4.38 -23.57
C ALA A 14 2.95 -2.91 -23.59
N GLU A 15 1.79 -2.60 -24.19
CA GLU A 15 1.12 -1.33 -23.94
C GLU A 15 1.04 -1.20 -22.42
N GLN A 16 2.01 -0.49 -21.83
CA GLN A 16 1.88 0.01 -20.49
C GLN A 16 0.67 0.91 -20.60
N GLU A 17 -0.46 0.45 -20.04
CA GLU A 17 -1.50 1.39 -19.66
C GLU A 17 -0.78 2.54 -18.95
N PRO A 18 -1.05 3.80 -19.29
CA PRO A 18 -0.35 4.93 -18.69
C PRO A 18 -0.66 4.93 -17.20
N SER A 19 0.15 4.20 -16.42
CA SER A 19 0.06 4.18 -14.99
C SER A 19 0.41 5.58 -14.57
N LYS A 20 -0.51 6.21 -13.83
CA LYS A 20 -0.26 7.48 -13.17
C LYS A 20 0.88 7.19 -12.20
N VAL A 21 2.09 7.64 -12.54
CA VAL A 21 3.29 7.32 -11.76
C VAL A 21 3.29 8.21 -10.52
N PHE A 22 3.55 7.60 -9.37
CA PHE A 22 3.82 8.34 -8.15
C PHE A 22 5.25 8.90 -8.22
N ASP A 23 5.39 10.21 -8.13
CA ASP A 23 6.67 10.89 -8.00
C ASP A 23 6.78 11.51 -6.60
N SER A 24 7.58 10.87 -5.75
CA SER A 24 7.86 11.32 -4.39
C SER A 24 8.66 12.63 -4.33
N SER A 25 9.35 13.01 -5.41
CA SER A 25 10.14 14.24 -5.48
C SER A 25 9.30 15.47 -5.82
N SER A 26 8.11 15.27 -6.39
CA SER A 26 7.16 16.32 -6.73
C SER A 26 6.12 16.49 -5.62
N ILE A 27 6.42 17.35 -4.63
CA ILE A 27 5.48 17.65 -3.53
C ILE A 27 4.18 18.29 -4.07
N GLU A 28 4.30 19.14 -5.10
CA GLU A 28 3.17 19.90 -5.65
C GLU A 28 2.29 19.06 -6.59
N ALA A 29 2.86 18.05 -7.25
CA ALA A 29 2.13 17.18 -8.17
C ALA A 29 2.68 15.73 -8.10
N PRO A 30 2.46 15.01 -6.98
CA PRO A 30 3.04 13.68 -6.78
C PRO A 30 2.40 12.59 -7.63
N PHE A 31 1.35 12.91 -8.38
CA PHE A 31 0.63 12.00 -9.26
C PHE A 31 0.59 12.60 -10.66
N GLU A 32 1.60 12.30 -11.49
CA GLU A 32 1.66 12.83 -12.85
C GLU A 32 0.62 12.11 -13.73
N THR A 33 -0.37 12.85 -14.20
CA THR A 33 -1.41 12.33 -15.11
C THR A 33 -1.23 12.88 -16.51
N GLY A 34 -0.07 12.64 -17.15
CA GLY A 34 0.14 12.78 -18.61
C GLY A 34 -0.03 14.17 -19.26
N GLU A 35 -0.63 15.15 -18.59
CA GLU A 35 -0.69 16.54 -19.02
C GLU A 35 -0.53 17.44 -17.78
N PRO A 36 0.41 18.41 -17.80
CA PRO A 36 0.41 19.46 -16.81
C PRO A 36 -0.82 20.34 -17.08
N SER A 37 -1.88 20.16 -16.29
CA SER A 37 -2.93 21.16 -16.22
C SER A 37 -2.29 22.41 -15.61
N GLY A 38 -1.84 23.34 -16.47
CA GLY A 38 -1.26 24.62 -16.10
C GLY A 38 -2.25 25.61 -15.47
N ASP A 39 -3.38 25.12 -14.96
CA ASP A 39 -4.27 25.84 -14.09
C ASP A 39 -4.08 25.27 -12.68
N ASP A 40 -3.79 26.16 -11.72
CA ASP A 40 -4.17 25.94 -10.33
C ASP A 40 -5.61 25.41 -10.36
N ARG A 41 -5.80 24.12 -10.09
CA ARG A 41 -7.15 23.56 -9.94
C ARG A 41 -7.69 24.12 -8.64
N ASP A 42 -8.24 25.33 -8.71
CA ASP A 42 -8.83 26.00 -7.58
C ASP A 42 -10.08 25.18 -7.19
N PHE A 43 -10.02 24.53 -6.03
CA PHE A 43 -11.14 23.75 -5.53
C PHE A 43 -12.30 24.72 -5.24
N PRO A 44 -13.51 24.49 -5.79
CA PRO A 44 -14.61 25.40 -5.55
C PRO A 44 -15.01 25.41 -4.08
N GLY A 45 -15.28 26.62 -3.56
CA GLY A 45 -15.84 26.87 -2.23
C GLY A 45 -14.97 26.40 -1.06
N GLU A 46 -15.61 26.07 0.07
CA GLU A 46 -14.93 25.55 1.25
C GLU A 46 -14.44 24.11 1.00
N VAL A 47 -13.20 23.78 1.38
CA VAL A 47 -12.70 22.40 1.28
C VAL A 47 -12.93 21.68 2.61
N LYS A 48 -13.69 20.56 2.58
CA LYS A 48 -13.81 19.64 3.73
C LYS A 48 -13.13 18.31 3.45
N THR A 49 -12.32 17.87 4.40
CA THR A 49 -11.63 16.59 4.34
C THR A 49 -12.14 15.64 5.42
N ALA A 50 -12.27 14.37 5.11
CA ALA A 50 -12.51 13.32 6.10
C ALA A 50 -11.55 12.15 5.92
N TRP A 51 -11.15 11.55 7.04
CA TRP A 51 -10.27 10.39 7.09
C TRP A 51 -11.01 9.25 7.76
N LEU A 52 -10.99 8.08 7.13
CA LEU A 52 -11.54 6.85 7.71
C LEU A 52 -10.74 5.63 7.25
N THR A 53 -10.82 4.56 8.03
CA THR A 53 -10.23 3.27 7.69
C THR A 53 -11.35 2.25 7.51
N PHE A 54 -11.34 1.51 6.41
CA PHE A 54 -12.28 0.42 6.18
C PHE A 54 -11.87 -0.82 6.98
N HIS A 55 -12.88 -1.51 7.48
CA HIS A 55 -12.73 -2.75 8.23
C HIS A 55 -13.88 -3.70 7.90
N GLU A 56 -13.79 -4.97 8.31
CA GLU A 56 -14.74 -6.02 7.92
C GLU A 56 -16.20 -5.68 8.29
N SER A 57 -16.41 -4.99 9.41
CA SER A 57 -17.72 -4.53 9.87
C SER A 57 -18.21 -3.22 9.25
N THR A 58 -17.46 -2.58 8.34
CA THR A 58 -17.89 -1.32 7.72
C THR A 58 -19.14 -1.56 6.87
N THR A 59 -20.17 -0.75 7.10
CA THR A 59 -21.49 -0.95 6.49
C THR A 59 -21.93 0.20 5.58
N HIS A 60 -22.89 -0.08 4.70
CA HIS A 60 -23.54 0.93 3.87
C HIS A 60 -24.24 1.98 4.73
N GLU A 61 -24.82 1.55 5.85
CA GLU A 61 -25.58 2.39 6.79
C GLU A 61 -24.70 3.39 7.56
N GLU A 62 -23.40 3.16 7.63
CA GLU A 62 -22.43 4.08 8.24
C GLU A 62 -21.77 4.98 7.20
N PHE A 63 -21.57 4.47 5.98
CA PHE A 63 -20.85 5.18 4.94
C PHE A 63 -21.76 6.06 4.07
N ILE A 64 -22.96 5.57 3.73
CA ILE A 64 -23.91 6.21 2.83
C ILE A 64 -25.09 6.79 3.60
N VAL A 65 -25.99 5.92 4.08
CA VAL A 65 -27.19 6.34 4.81
C VAL A 65 -27.77 5.15 5.58
N GLY A 66 -28.15 5.39 6.83
CA GLY A 66 -28.75 4.38 7.68
C GLY A 66 -29.93 4.93 8.49
N LEU A 67 -30.93 4.10 8.71
CA LEU A 67 -32.02 4.41 9.63
C LEU A 67 -31.58 4.15 11.07
N ARG A 68 -31.67 5.17 11.93
CA ARG A 68 -31.29 5.08 13.35
C ARG A 68 -32.52 5.19 14.25
N PRO A 69 -32.61 4.37 15.31
CA PRO A 69 -33.73 4.43 16.23
C PRO A 69 -33.66 5.71 17.06
N GLN A 70 -34.76 6.46 17.09
CA GLN A 70 -34.94 7.61 17.96
C GLN A 70 -36.12 7.34 18.93
N PRO A 71 -35.93 7.50 20.26
CA PRO A 71 -37.02 7.35 21.21
C PRO A 71 -38.09 8.42 21.00
N THR A 72 -39.36 8.00 21.01
CA THR A 72 -40.52 8.91 20.98
C THR A 72 -41.43 8.60 22.17
N ASP A 73 -42.35 9.51 22.50
CA ASP A 73 -43.28 9.37 23.63
C ASP A 73 -44.13 8.07 23.59
N GLY A 74 -44.24 7.44 22.42
CA GLY A 74 -45.02 6.21 22.21
C GLY A 74 -44.22 4.99 21.70
N GLY A 75 -42.88 5.06 21.60
CA GLY A 75 -42.08 3.95 21.07
C GLY A 75 -40.74 4.39 20.49
N VAL A 76 -40.39 3.83 19.33
CA VAL A 76 -39.16 4.12 18.59
C VAL A 76 -39.53 4.48 17.17
N SER A 77 -39.11 5.65 16.70
CA SER A 77 -39.12 6.01 15.27
C SER A 77 -37.77 5.65 14.66
N LEU A 78 -37.75 5.42 13.35
CA LEU A 78 -36.52 5.28 12.59
C LEU A 78 -36.27 6.59 11.85
N GLU A 79 -35.17 7.25 12.15
CA GLU A 79 -34.78 8.51 11.50
C GLU A 79 -33.63 8.26 10.52
N PRO A 80 -33.73 8.77 9.28
CA PRO A 80 -32.61 8.82 8.36
C PRO A 80 -31.41 9.56 8.95
N ARG A 81 -30.25 8.92 8.88
CA ARG A 81 -28.97 9.54 9.22
C ARG A 81 -27.99 9.32 8.08
N ALA A 82 -27.47 10.41 7.52
CA ALA A 82 -26.44 10.37 6.51
C ALA A 82 -25.16 9.75 7.10
N GLY A 83 -24.48 8.96 6.29
CA GLY A 83 -23.11 8.54 6.51
C GLY A 83 -22.11 9.57 5.97
N ILE A 84 -20.83 9.30 6.11
CA ILE A 84 -19.77 10.25 5.74
C ILE A 84 -19.80 10.63 4.26
N LEU A 85 -20.02 9.67 3.34
CA LEU A 85 -20.01 9.92 1.90
C LEU A 85 -21.17 10.84 1.52
N LEU A 86 -22.39 10.52 1.98
CA LEU A 86 -23.57 11.30 1.63
C LEU A 86 -23.51 12.71 2.23
N SER A 87 -23.04 12.83 3.47
CA SER A 87 -22.89 14.12 4.14
C SER A 87 -21.92 15.04 3.40
N LEU A 88 -20.79 14.49 2.95
CA LEU A 88 -19.79 15.24 2.20
C LEU A 88 -20.16 15.44 0.73
N ALA A 89 -20.96 14.54 0.15
CA ALA A 89 -21.56 14.75 -1.16
C ALA A 89 -22.52 15.94 -1.13
N GLU A 90 -23.36 16.05 -0.10
CA GLU A 90 -24.27 17.18 0.06
C GLU A 90 -23.52 18.49 0.33
N HIS A 91 -22.47 18.45 1.15
CA HIS A 91 -21.56 19.60 1.28
C HIS A 91 -21.03 20.06 -0.09
N ALA A 92 -20.59 19.12 -0.93
CA ALA A 92 -20.05 19.41 -2.24
C ALA A 92 -21.12 19.94 -3.23
N ARG A 93 -22.36 19.46 -3.14
CA ARG A 93 -23.51 19.96 -3.94
C ARG A 93 -23.81 21.43 -3.67
N ASN A 94 -23.45 21.94 -2.49
CA ASN A 94 -23.62 23.34 -2.12
C ASN A 94 -22.49 24.25 -2.64
N GLY A 95 -21.81 23.84 -3.73
CA GLY A 95 -20.74 24.62 -4.38
C GLY A 95 -19.39 24.56 -3.66
N ASN A 96 -19.21 23.62 -2.73
CA ASN A 96 -17.99 23.43 -1.96
C ASN A 96 -17.22 22.20 -2.42
N THR A 97 -16.04 21.94 -1.87
CA THR A 97 -15.25 20.76 -2.20
C THR A 97 -15.19 19.79 -1.04
N SER A 98 -15.24 18.50 -1.35
CA SER A 98 -15.09 17.44 -0.36
C SER A 98 -14.04 16.43 -0.79
N VAL A 99 -13.17 16.02 0.14
CA VAL A 99 -12.16 14.98 -0.08
C VAL A 99 -12.27 13.92 1.01
N ILE A 100 -12.34 12.65 0.63
CA ILE A 100 -12.43 11.54 1.57
C ILE A 100 -11.23 10.63 1.38
N PHE A 101 -10.45 10.49 2.44
CA PHE A 101 -9.31 9.60 2.54
C PHE A 101 -9.75 8.29 3.19
N ILE A 102 -9.75 7.20 2.41
CA ILE A 102 -10.14 5.86 2.84
C ILE A 102 -8.91 4.97 2.94
N ASP A 103 -8.47 4.70 4.16
CA ASP A 103 -7.38 3.78 4.41
C ASP A 103 -7.87 2.32 4.36
N GLU A 104 -7.05 1.42 3.79
CA GLU A 104 -7.30 -0.03 3.72
C GLU A 104 -8.64 -0.38 3.05
N ILE A 105 -8.93 0.21 1.88
CA ILE A 105 -10.24 0.08 1.21
C ILE A 105 -10.65 -1.37 0.93
N ASN A 106 -9.69 -2.27 0.71
CA ASN A 106 -9.96 -3.70 0.49
C ASN A 106 -10.44 -4.44 1.75
N ARG A 107 -10.26 -3.90 2.96
CA ARG A 107 -10.69 -4.56 4.21
C ARG A 107 -12.20 -4.59 4.45
N ALA A 108 -12.99 -3.94 3.60
CA ALA A 108 -14.44 -4.05 3.62
C ALA A 108 -14.96 -4.64 2.31
N ASN A 109 -16.21 -5.12 2.32
CA ASN A 109 -16.91 -5.43 1.08
C ASN A 109 -17.32 -4.13 0.38
N VAL A 110 -16.41 -3.57 -0.41
CA VAL A 110 -16.58 -2.23 -1.00
C VAL A 110 -17.83 -2.13 -1.88
N SER A 111 -18.13 -3.18 -2.65
CA SER A 111 -19.36 -3.24 -3.47
C SER A 111 -20.63 -3.11 -2.61
N LYS A 112 -20.66 -3.75 -1.44
CA LYS A 112 -21.79 -3.64 -0.50
C LYS A 112 -21.83 -2.28 0.19
N VAL A 113 -20.67 -1.75 0.59
CA VAL A 113 -20.56 -0.45 1.28
C VAL A 113 -21.02 0.69 0.36
N PHE A 114 -20.52 0.74 -0.88
CA PHE A 114 -20.89 1.79 -1.84
C PHE A 114 -22.29 1.59 -2.43
N GLY A 115 -22.74 0.35 -2.61
CA GLY A 115 -24.05 0.06 -3.19
C GLY A 115 -24.24 0.74 -4.55
N GLN A 116 -25.24 1.60 -4.69
CA GLN A 116 -25.53 2.30 -5.95
C GLN A 116 -24.55 3.44 -6.26
N PHE A 117 -23.82 3.99 -5.27
CA PHE A 117 -22.82 5.05 -5.51
C PHE A 117 -21.70 4.60 -6.41
N ILE A 118 -21.50 3.29 -6.52
CA ILE A 118 -20.48 2.70 -7.38
C ILE A 118 -20.60 3.19 -8.82
N THR A 119 -21.82 3.42 -9.33
CA THR A 119 -22.04 3.96 -10.68
C THR A 119 -21.68 5.44 -10.76
N LEU A 120 -21.93 6.20 -9.69
CA LEU A 120 -21.63 7.63 -9.60
C LEU A 120 -20.13 7.90 -9.42
N MET A 121 -19.30 6.87 -9.20
CA MET A 121 -17.86 7.04 -9.13
C MET A 121 -17.26 7.48 -10.47
N GLU A 122 -17.89 7.15 -11.58
CA GLU A 122 -17.45 7.53 -12.92
C GLU A 122 -17.69 9.04 -13.17
N PRO A 123 -16.67 9.84 -13.57
CA PRO A 123 -16.79 11.30 -13.67
C PRO A 123 -17.89 11.81 -14.60
N ASP A 124 -18.19 11.07 -15.67
CA ASP A 124 -19.22 11.41 -16.67
C ASP A 124 -20.65 11.11 -16.17
N LYS A 125 -20.80 10.39 -15.05
CA LYS A 125 -22.10 10.09 -14.43
C LYS A 125 -22.51 11.12 -13.37
N ARG A 126 -21.63 12.07 -13.07
CA ARG A 126 -21.81 13.11 -12.05
C ARG A 126 -22.38 14.40 -12.65
N LEU A 127 -22.79 15.33 -11.79
CA LEU A 127 -22.99 16.73 -12.17
C LEU A 127 -21.63 17.35 -12.51
N ASP A 128 -21.58 18.31 -13.41
CA ASP A 128 -20.37 19.08 -13.67
C ASP A 128 -19.99 20.00 -12.49
N THR A 129 -18.94 20.80 -12.67
CA THR A 129 -18.43 21.73 -11.65
C THR A 129 -19.39 22.86 -11.31
N ASP A 130 -20.30 23.21 -12.21
CA ASP A 130 -21.33 24.24 -12.01
C ASP A 130 -22.61 23.66 -11.37
N GLY A 131 -22.66 22.33 -11.19
CA GLY A 131 -23.80 21.61 -10.62
C GLY A 131 -24.85 21.23 -11.66
N ASP A 132 -24.55 21.37 -12.96
CA ASP A 132 -25.45 21.06 -14.05
C ASP A 132 -25.37 19.59 -14.46
N GLN A 133 -26.48 19.05 -14.96
CA GLN A 133 -26.53 17.70 -15.51
C GLN A 133 -25.90 17.65 -16.90
N GLN A 134 -25.05 16.66 -17.11
CA GLN A 134 -24.46 16.29 -18.38
C GLN A 134 -25.33 15.24 -19.10
N GLN A 135 -25.00 14.94 -20.36
CA GLN A 135 -25.74 13.97 -21.16
C GLN A 135 -25.78 12.56 -20.54
N SER A 136 -24.72 12.18 -19.82
CA SER A 136 -24.55 10.87 -19.19
C SER A 136 -24.77 10.88 -17.67
N THR A 137 -25.19 12.00 -17.09
CA THR A 137 -25.44 12.11 -15.65
C THR A 137 -26.50 11.11 -15.22
N VAL A 138 -26.20 10.40 -14.12
CA VAL A 138 -27.08 9.39 -13.54
C VAL A 138 -27.53 9.88 -12.17
N GLY A 139 -28.84 9.80 -11.94
CA GLY A 139 -29.43 9.98 -10.64
C GLY A 139 -29.74 8.64 -9.97
N ILE A 140 -29.57 8.56 -8.66
CA ILE A 140 -29.89 7.37 -7.86
C ILE A 140 -31.00 7.67 -6.86
N THR A 141 -31.62 6.62 -6.33
CA THR A 141 -32.55 6.70 -5.20
C THR A 141 -32.11 5.75 -4.11
N PHE A 142 -32.34 6.12 -2.85
CA PHE A 142 -31.99 5.26 -1.71
C PHE A 142 -33.21 4.42 -1.37
N GLN A 143 -33.03 3.12 -1.17
CA GLN A 143 -34.15 2.22 -0.88
C GLN A 143 -34.82 2.50 0.47
N GLN A 144 -34.10 3.15 1.39
CA GLN A 144 -34.52 3.41 2.76
C GLN A 144 -35.16 4.79 2.96
N LEU A 145 -35.24 5.62 1.91
CA LEU A 145 -35.67 7.01 1.98
C LEU A 145 -36.74 7.29 0.92
N ASP A 146 -37.59 8.26 1.21
CA ASP A 146 -38.54 8.85 0.28
C ASP A 146 -38.08 10.27 -0.13
N ASP A 147 -38.59 10.74 -1.27
CA ASP A 147 -38.33 12.11 -1.76
C ASP A 147 -38.88 13.14 -0.79
N GLY A 148 -38.03 14.08 -0.35
CA GLY A 148 -38.39 15.10 0.64
C GLY A 148 -38.16 14.69 2.10
N ASP A 149 -37.58 13.52 2.38
CA ASP A 149 -37.22 13.13 3.75
C ASP A 149 -36.15 14.06 4.35
N GLU A 150 -36.31 14.39 5.64
CA GLU A 150 -35.28 15.09 6.41
C GLU A 150 -34.21 14.07 6.86
N VAL A 151 -32.96 14.35 6.51
CA VAL A 151 -31.81 13.49 6.81
C VAL A 151 -30.94 14.16 7.86
N LYS A 152 -30.71 13.46 8.97
CA LYS A 152 -29.79 13.91 10.01
C LYS A 152 -28.35 13.82 9.52
N ASN A 153 -27.61 14.92 9.65
CA ASN A 153 -26.26 15.05 9.14
C ASN A 153 -25.25 15.28 10.27
N PRO A 154 -24.50 14.25 10.71
CA PRO A 154 -23.50 14.42 11.74
C PRO A 154 -22.26 15.25 11.35
N TRP A 155 -22.08 15.54 10.05
CA TRP A 155 -20.90 16.22 9.49
C TRP A 155 -21.23 17.60 8.91
N GLY A 156 -22.43 18.10 9.13
CA GLY A 156 -22.89 19.40 8.63
C GLY A 156 -24.29 19.71 9.14
N ASP A 157 -24.99 20.57 8.40
CA ASP A 157 -26.39 20.84 8.68
C ASP A 157 -27.27 19.71 8.17
N ASP A 158 -28.34 19.42 8.91
CA ASP A 158 -29.42 18.53 8.46
C ASP A 158 -29.97 19.06 7.13
N PHE A 159 -30.35 18.15 6.23
CA PHE A 159 -30.79 18.50 4.89
C PHE A 159 -31.97 17.67 4.45
N THR A 160 -32.71 18.17 3.48
CA THR A 160 -33.80 17.43 2.83
C THR A 160 -33.23 16.71 1.61
N ILE A 161 -33.47 15.39 1.52
CA ILE A 161 -33.05 14.63 0.35
C ILE A 161 -34.03 14.86 -0.81
N GLU A 162 -33.50 15.08 -2.01
CA GLU A 162 -34.29 15.24 -3.23
C GLU A 162 -33.98 14.11 -4.20
N PHE A 163 -35.01 13.55 -4.82
CA PHE A 163 -34.87 12.50 -5.83
C PHE A 163 -35.16 12.93 -7.27
N PRO A 164 -34.36 12.44 -8.23
CA PRO A 164 -33.21 11.55 -8.04
C PRO A 164 -31.96 12.31 -7.51
N PHE A 165 -31.18 11.65 -6.66
CA PHE A 165 -29.95 12.22 -6.10
C PHE A 165 -28.82 12.14 -7.12
N HIS A 166 -28.13 13.26 -7.34
CA HIS A 166 -27.00 13.36 -8.26
C HIS A 166 -25.73 13.72 -7.50
N LEU A 167 -24.64 13.02 -7.79
CA LEU A 167 -23.34 13.30 -7.16
C LEU A 167 -22.59 14.38 -7.96
N PRO A 168 -21.99 15.39 -7.32
CA PRO A 168 -21.24 16.42 -8.02
C PRO A 168 -19.77 16.01 -8.27
N GLN A 169 -19.10 16.67 -9.22
CA GLN A 169 -17.71 16.35 -9.59
C GLN A 169 -16.67 16.77 -8.53
N ASN A 170 -16.99 17.73 -7.68
CA ASN A 170 -16.16 18.28 -6.60
C ASN A 170 -16.13 17.40 -5.31
N LEU A 171 -16.49 16.12 -5.41
CA LEU A 171 -16.23 15.10 -4.38
C LEU A 171 -15.11 14.15 -4.84
N TYR A 172 -14.02 14.13 -4.08
CA TYR A 172 -12.85 13.31 -4.35
C TYR A 172 -12.72 12.18 -3.34
N LEU A 173 -12.37 10.99 -3.83
CA LEU A 173 -12.06 9.82 -3.02
C LEU A 173 -10.60 9.46 -3.24
N VAL A 174 -9.81 9.44 -2.17
CA VAL A 174 -8.43 8.97 -2.16
C VAL A 174 -8.38 7.75 -1.28
N ALA A 175 -7.92 6.63 -1.80
CA ALA A 175 -7.93 5.37 -1.07
C ALA A 175 -6.54 4.73 -1.05
N SER A 176 -6.16 4.18 0.11
CA SER A 176 -5.01 3.29 0.21
C SER A 176 -5.49 1.83 0.13
N MET A 177 -4.62 0.96 -0.36
CA MET A 177 -4.86 -0.47 -0.42
C MET A 177 -3.55 -1.20 -0.14
N ASN A 178 -3.57 -2.16 0.80
CA ASN A 178 -2.50 -3.13 0.93
C ASN A 178 -2.78 -4.33 0.01
N SER A 179 -2.01 -4.48 -1.07
CA SER A 179 -2.20 -5.53 -2.08
C SER A 179 -1.94 -6.95 -1.57
N LEU A 180 -1.18 -7.11 -0.47
CA LEU A 180 -0.83 -8.41 0.10
C LEU A 180 -1.83 -8.94 1.13
N ASP A 181 -2.79 -8.12 1.57
CA ASP A 181 -3.67 -8.51 2.68
C ASP A 181 -4.67 -9.59 2.23
N ARG A 182 -4.30 -10.85 2.48
CA ARG A 182 -5.10 -12.05 2.14
C ARG A 182 -6.38 -12.19 2.97
N SER A 183 -6.55 -11.37 4.01
CA SER A 183 -7.77 -11.37 4.83
C SER A 183 -8.91 -10.55 4.20
N THR A 184 -8.66 -9.93 3.06
CA THR A 184 -9.57 -8.97 2.43
C THR A 184 -10.43 -9.58 1.32
N ALA A 185 -11.60 -8.98 1.10
CA ALA A 185 -12.36 -9.27 -0.11
C ALA A 185 -11.59 -8.66 -1.29
N PRO A 186 -11.21 -9.43 -2.32
CA PRO A 186 -10.52 -8.86 -3.47
C PRO A 186 -11.39 -7.74 -4.08
N LEU A 187 -10.77 -6.59 -4.38
CA LEU A 187 -11.48 -5.51 -5.05
C LEU A 187 -11.98 -6.04 -6.40
N ASP A 188 -13.29 -5.98 -6.63
CA ASP A 188 -13.86 -6.41 -7.91
C ASP A 188 -13.23 -5.58 -9.04
N SER A 189 -12.82 -6.24 -10.12
CA SER A 189 -12.37 -5.62 -11.37
C SER A 189 -13.26 -4.46 -11.86
N ALA A 190 -14.59 -4.57 -11.69
CA ALA A 190 -15.54 -3.54 -12.08
C ALA A 190 -15.50 -2.29 -11.20
N LEU A 191 -15.00 -2.43 -9.96
CA LEU A 191 -14.77 -1.36 -9.01
C LEU A 191 -13.36 -0.80 -9.16
N ALA A 192 -12.36 -1.66 -9.39
CA ALA A 192 -10.97 -1.26 -9.67
C ALA A 192 -10.89 -0.25 -10.81
N ARG A 193 -11.59 -0.50 -11.93
CA ARG A 193 -11.64 0.42 -13.09
C ARG A 193 -12.28 1.80 -12.83
N ARG A 194 -12.85 2.02 -11.65
CA ARG A 194 -13.47 3.30 -11.25
C ARG A 194 -12.54 4.15 -10.38
N PHE A 195 -11.40 3.56 -10.01
CA PHE A 195 -10.31 4.26 -9.39
C PHE A 195 -9.17 4.38 -10.38
N ASP A 196 -8.50 5.51 -10.31
CA ASP A 196 -7.17 5.66 -10.87
C ASP A 196 -6.18 4.97 -9.93
N GLN A 197 -5.62 3.85 -10.37
CA GLN A 197 -4.67 3.09 -9.55
C GLN A 197 -3.26 3.64 -9.72
N VAL A 198 -2.67 4.01 -8.59
CA VAL A 198 -1.28 4.46 -8.50
C VAL A 198 -0.53 3.43 -7.67
N SER A 199 0.48 2.79 -8.27
CA SER A 199 1.39 1.91 -7.53
C SER A 199 2.42 2.76 -6.80
N VAL A 200 2.57 2.53 -5.49
CA VAL A 200 3.59 3.18 -4.66
C VAL A 200 4.64 2.14 -4.29
N GLU A 201 5.72 2.11 -5.08
CA GLU A 201 6.86 1.21 -4.83
C GLU A 201 7.77 1.74 -3.70
N PRO A 202 8.61 0.89 -3.07
CA PRO A 202 9.62 1.36 -2.14
C PRO A 202 10.58 2.35 -2.80
N ASP A 203 10.57 3.58 -2.30
CA ASP A 203 11.46 4.63 -2.78
C ASP A 203 12.81 4.59 -2.07
N TYR A 204 13.83 4.09 -2.77
CA TYR A 204 15.20 4.03 -2.28
C TYR A 204 15.88 5.40 -2.29
N THR A 205 15.44 6.34 -3.11
CA THR A 205 16.02 7.69 -3.17
C THR A 205 15.63 8.46 -1.92
N ALA A 206 14.34 8.47 -1.58
CA ALA A 206 13.87 9.05 -0.32
C ALA A 206 14.50 8.38 0.91
N LEU A 207 14.72 7.06 0.86
CA LEU A 207 15.43 6.35 1.91
C LEU A 207 16.91 6.77 2.00
N ALA A 208 17.60 6.92 0.87
CA ALA A 208 18.99 7.35 0.81
C ALA A 208 19.18 8.77 1.37
N ASP A 209 18.27 9.69 1.02
CA ASP A 209 18.23 11.05 1.54
C ASP A 209 18.01 11.07 3.06
N HIS A 210 17.05 10.28 3.56
CA HIS A 210 16.80 10.15 5.00
C HIS A 210 18.01 9.58 5.76
N LEU A 211 18.66 8.56 5.20
CA LEU A 211 19.84 7.95 5.80
C LEU A 211 21.14 8.76 5.54
N GLY A 212 21.10 9.84 4.78
CA GLY A 212 22.28 10.66 4.48
C GLY A 212 23.37 9.92 3.69
N THR A 213 22.98 9.04 2.76
CA THR A 213 23.88 8.21 1.96
C THR A 213 23.64 8.38 0.46
N ASP A 214 24.66 8.09 -0.35
CA ASP A 214 24.59 8.09 -1.82
C ASP A 214 24.14 6.74 -2.41
N ALA A 215 23.92 5.74 -1.56
CA ALA A 215 23.51 4.40 -1.96
C ALA A 215 22.01 4.35 -2.26
N VAL A 216 21.62 3.81 -3.43
CA VAL A 216 20.21 3.69 -3.84
C VAL A 216 19.87 2.27 -4.26
N THR A 217 20.28 1.86 -5.46
CA THR A 217 19.98 0.53 -6.03
C THR A 217 21.25 -0.09 -6.60
N GLY A 218 21.32 -1.42 -6.67
CA GLY A 218 22.47 -2.13 -7.25
C GLY A 218 23.80 -1.87 -6.53
N VAL A 219 23.74 -1.61 -5.22
CA VAL A 219 24.90 -1.22 -4.42
C VAL A 219 25.86 -2.40 -4.25
N GLU A 220 27.01 -2.34 -4.91
CA GLU A 220 28.11 -3.25 -4.63
C GLU A 220 28.82 -2.81 -3.35
N LEU A 221 28.75 -3.64 -2.31
CA LEU A 221 29.42 -3.37 -1.04
C LEU A 221 30.89 -3.82 -1.10
N SER A 222 31.76 -3.05 -0.44
CA SER A 222 33.16 -3.42 -0.22
C SER A 222 33.24 -4.80 0.47
N PRO A 223 34.25 -5.64 0.16
CA PRO A 223 34.37 -6.93 0.84
C PRO A 223 34.59 -6.84 2.35
N ASP A 224 35.13 -5.72 2.83
CA ASP A 224 35.37 -5.48 4.26
C ASP A 224 34.14 -4.84 4.93
N PRO A 225 33.41 -5.56 5.81
CA PRO A 225 32.23 -5.03 6.51
C PRO A 225 32.51 -3.75 7.31
N GLN A 226 33.74 -3.60 7.84
CA GLN A 226 34.10 -2.45 8.68
C GLN A 226 34.30 -1.18 7.85
N SER A 227 34.52 -1.32 6.55
CA SER A 227 34.69 -0.19 5.61
C SER A 227 33.36 0.38 5.10
N VAL A 228 32.23 -0.28 5.38
CA VAL A 228 30.90 0.07 4.89
C VAL A 228 30.09 0.69 6.02
N SER A 229 29.41 1.81 5.75
CA SER A 229 28.55 2.45 6.75
C SER A 229 27.24 1.65 6.97
N PRO A 230 26.65 1.69 8.16
CA PRO A 230 25.40 0.97 8.47
C PRO A 230 24.25 1.31 7.51
N GLU A 231 24.18 2.55 7.06
CA GLU A 231 23.16 3.07 6.14
C GLU A 231 23.26 2.40 4.77
N LYS A 232 24.48 2.25 4.25
CA LYS A 232 24.72 1.52 2.99
C LYS A 232 24.35 0.05 3.12
N ILE A 233 24.63 -0.57 4.27
CA ILE A 233 24.22 -1.95 4.56
C ILE A 233 22.69 -2.05 4.59
N ALA A 234 22.00 -1.12 5.26
CA ALA A 234 20.54 -1.12 5.36
C ALA A 234 19.85 -1.04 3.99
N ILE A 235 20.30 -0.13 3.13
CA ILE A 235 19.77 0.03 1.76
C ILE A 235 20.05 -1.22 0.92
N ALA A 236 21.30 -1.69 0.91
CA ALA A 236 21.67 -2.87 0.13
C ALA A 236 20.91 -4.13 0.59
N LEU A 237 20.71 -4.29 1.91
CA LEU A 237 19.96 -5.38 2.50
C LEU A 237 18.49 -5.34 2.07
N LEU A 238 17.82 -4.19 2.25
CA LEU A 238 16.43 -4.01 1.83
C LEU A 238 16.28 -4.24 0.32
N TRP A 239 17.15 -3.64 -0.48
CA TRP A 239 17.14 -3.78 -1.94
C TRP A 239 17.29 -5.24 -2.36
N ARG A 240 18.27 -5.97 -1.82
CA ARG A 240 18.47 -7.39 -2.15
C ARG A 240 17.29 -8.24 -1.73
N THR A 241 16.76 -8.03 -0.52
CA THR A 241 15.56 -8.73 -0.05
C THR A 241 14.39 -8.49 -1.00
N ASN A 242 14.19 -7.25 -1.45
CA ASN A 242 13.13 -6.89 -2.39
C ASN A 242 13.35 -7.46 -3.80
N GLN A 243 14.57 -7.47 -4.33
CA GLN A 243 14.86 -8.13 -5.60
C GLN A 243 14.54 -9.63 -5.54
N PHE A 244 14.89 -10.28 -4.43
CA PHE A 244 14.58 -11.69 -4.24
C PHE A 244 13.07 -11.93 -4.14
N LEU A 245 12.35 -11.16 -3.30
CA LEU A 245 10.90 -11.25 -3.15
C LEU A 245 10.18 -11.01 -4.49
N ARG A 246 10.58 -9.98 -5.23
CA ARG A 246 10.05 -9.65 -6.56
C ARG A 246 10.23 -10.80 -7.53
N SER A 247 11.42 -11.40 -7.58
CA SER A 247 11.72 -12.50 -8.50
C SER A 247 10.92 -13.77 -8.23
N VAL A 248 10.52 -14.00 -6.98
CA VAL A 248 9.82 -15.23 -6.55
C VAL A 248 8.31 -15.05 -6.48
N TYR A 249 7.83 -13.92 -5.96
CA TYR A 249 6.42 -13.68 -5.63
C TYR A 249 5.80 -12.48 -6.37
N GLY A 250 6.60 -11.62 -7.01
CA GLY A 250 6.12 -10.42 -7.70
C GLY A 250 6.23 -9.14 -6.87
N ASP A 251 5.90 -8.02 -7.52
CA ASP A 251 6.19 -6.64 -7.06
C ASP A 251 5.45 -6.28 -5.76
N ASP A 252 4.25 -6.82 -5.56
CA ASP A 252 3.45 -6.59 -4.35
C ASP A 252 4.13 -7.06 -3.06
N PHE A 253 5.06 -8.02 -3.14
CA PHE A 253 5.71 -8.62 -1.96
C PHE A 253 6.88 -7.80 -1.42
N GLN A 254 7.23 -6.68 -2.05
CA GLN A 254 8.32 -5.83 -1.60
C GLN A 254 8.05 -5.23 -0.21
N LEU A 255 9.11 -5.10 0.57
CA LEU A 255 9.13 -4.43 1.86
C LEU A 255 9.40 -2.94 1.68
N GLY A 256 8.62 -2.10 2.35
CA GLY A 256 8.81 -0.65 2.31
C GLY A 256 10.03 -0.16 3.10
N PRO A 257 10.46 1.10 2.87
CA PRO A 257 11.61 1.70 3.55
C PRO A 257 11.43 1.82 5.07
N GLY A 258 10.18 1.84 5.56
CA GLY A 258 9.85 1.91 6.99
C GLY A 258 10.46 0.79 7.86
N TYR A 259 10.85 -0.34 7.26
CA TYR A 259 11.53 -1.43 7.98
C TYR A 259 12.91 -1.03 8.50
N VAL A 260 13.64 -0.18 7.78
CA VAL A 260 15.03 0.22 8.09
C VAL A 260 15.17 1.72 8.39
N TRP A 261 14.04 2.43 8.52
CA TRP A 261 14.02 3.88 8.72
C TRP A 261 14.73 4.34 10.00
N SER A 262 14.66 3.54 11.07
CA SER A 262 15.27 3.87 12.37
C SER A 262 16.80 3.91 12.34
N VAL A 263 17.44 3.34 11.30
CA VAL A 263 18.90 3.38 11.14
C VAL A 263 19.41 4.82 11.00
N GLY A 264 18.65 5.70 10.35
CA GLY A 264 19.00 7.11 10.19
C GLY A 264 18.74 7.98 11.43
N GLU A 265 18.10 7.41 12.46
CA GLU A 265 17.81 8.09 13.73
C GLU A 265 18.86 7.79 14.80
N ALA A 266 19.82 6.90 14.51
CA ALA A 266 20.88 6.50 15.44
C ALA A 266 21.95 7.59 15.61
N ASP A 267 22.48 7.73 16.82
CA ASP A 267 23.52 8.72 17.16
C ASP A 267 24.94 8.22 16.83
N SER A 268 25.10 6.94 16.47
CA SER A 268 26.40 6.33 16.17
C SER A 268 26.31 5.12 15.25
N ASP A 269 27.42 4.80 14.57
CA ASP A 269 27.57 3.59 13.74
C ASP A 269 27.21 2.29 14.48
N THR A 270 27.54 2.21 15.76
CA THR A 270 27.26 1.03 16.60
C THR A 270 25.76 0.90 16.81
N GLU A 271 25.10 1.99 17.21
CA GLU A 271 23.65 2.02 17.44
C GLU A 271 22.88 1.77 16.13
N ALA A 272 23.35 2.30 15.00
CA ALA A 272 22.74 2.08 13.69
C ALA A 272 22.78 0.59 13.28
N ILE A 273 23.85 -0.15 13.59
CA ILE A 273 23.93 -1.60 13.37
C ILE A 273 23.00 -2.35 14.31
N GLU A 274 22.94 -1.96 15.58
CA GLU A 274 22.03 -2.58 16.56
C GLU A 274 20.56 -2.38 16.15
N GLU A 275 20.20 -1.18 15.71
CA GLU A 275 18.88 -0.87 15.15
C GLU A 275 18.57 -1.68 13.89
N LEU A 276 19.55 -1.86 13.00
CA LEU A 276 19.39 -2.71 11.83
C LEU A 276 19.23 -4.19 12.20
N ALA A 277 19.95 -4.69 13.21
CA ALA A 277 19.78 -6.04 13.73
C ALA A 277 18.38 -6.23 14.35
N VAL A 278 17.90 -5.25 15.12
CA VAL A 278 16.53 -5.23 15.67
C VAL A 278 15.49 -5.22 14.54
N ALA A 279 15.69 -4.40 13.52
CA ALA A 279 14.86 -4.36 12.32
C ALA A 279 14.80 -5.72 11.62
N TRP A 280 15.95 -6.35 11.43
CA TRP A 280 16.06 -7.64 10.79
C TRP A 280 15.32 -8.73 11.57
N ASP A 281 15.66 -8.96 12.84
CA ASP A 281 15.13 -10.10 13.60
C ASP A 281 13.68 -9.91 14.06
N SER A 282 13.27 -8.67 14.33
CA SER A 282 11.93 -8.40 14.90
C SER A 282 10.88 -8.10 13.84
N ARG A 283 11.29 -7.63 12.64
CA ARG A 283 10.35 -7.16 11.60
C ARG A 283 10.55 -7.87 10.26
N ILE A 284 11.76 -7.87 9.70
CA ILE A 284 12.02 -8.39 8.34
C ILE A 284 11.99 -9.92 8.31
N LEU A 285 12.82 -10.58 9.10
CA LEU A 285 12.95 -12.03 9.12
C LEU A 285 11.63 -12.75 9.48
N PRO A 286 10.84 -12.31 10.48
CA PRO A 286 9.52 -12.88 10.73
C PRO A 286 8.59 -12.77 9.53
N LYS A 287 8.61 -11.64 8.81
CA LYS A 287 7.81 -11.46 7.59
C LYS A 287 8.26 -12.40 6.47
N LEU A 288 9.57 -12.55 6.28
CA LEU A 288 10.13 -13.51 5.32
C LEU A 288 9.71 -14.94 5.67
N ARG A 289 9.78 -15.34 6.95
CA ARG A 289 9.32 -16.68 7.39
C ARG A 289 7.83 -16.91 7.12
N GLU A 290 7.00 -15.87 7.24
CA GLU A 290 5.59 -15.96 6.89
C GLU A 290 5.41 -16.19 5.39
N VAL A 291 6.08 -15.40 4.55
CA VAL A 291 6.00 -15.47 3.09
C VAL A 291 6.52 -16.82 2.56
N PHE A 292 7.65 -17.29 3.10
CA PHE A 292 8.31 -18.54 2.70
C PHE A 292 7.90 -19.77 3.53
N ARG A 293 6.76 -19.74 4.23
CA ARG A 293 6.32 -20.83 5.14
C ARG A 293 6.34 -22.24 4.51
N SER A 294 6.12 -22.35 3.20
CA SER A 294 6.14 -23.61 2.45
C SER A 294 7.36 -23.79 1.55
N ARG A 295 8.34 -22.89 1.62
CA ARG A 295 9.52 -22.79 0.74
C ARG A 295 10.77 -22.41 1.55
N GLU A 296 11.07 -23.19 2.60
CA GLU A 296 12.26 -22.97 3.44
C GLU A 296 13.58 -23.07 2.66
N ASP A 297 13.60 -23.79 1.54
CA ASP A 297 14.69 -23.82 0.55
C ASP A 297 15.03 -22.43 0.00
N GLN A 298 14.01 -21.66 -0.38
CA GLN A 298 14.20 -20.31 -0.91
C GLN A 298 14.57 -19.32 0.19
N LEU A 299 14.00 -19.48 1.38
CA LEU A 299 14.41 -18.68 2.53
C LEU A 299 15.89 -18.94 2.88
N ALA A 300 16.33 -20.20 2.92
CA ALA A 300 17.72 -20.55 3.17
C ALA A 300 18.66 -19.95 2.11
N THR A 301 18.23 -19.92 0.84
CA THR A 301 18.98 -19.29 -0.26
C THR A 301 19.14 -17.78 -0.03
N LEU A 302 18.05 -17.09 0.33
CA LEU A 302 18.09 -15.65 0.65
C LEU A 302 19.01 -15.35 1.84
N LEU A 303 18.97 -16.22 2.86
CA LEU A 303 19.77 -16.07 4.08
C LEU A 303 21.20 -16.60 3.95
N LYS A 304 21.57 -17.15 2.78
CA LYS A 304 22.87 -17.78 2.52
C LYS A 304 23.24 -18.85 3.55
N ALA A 305 22.25 -19.61 4.02
CA ALA A 305 22.41 -20.47 5.19
C ALA A 305 23.48 -21.59 5.00
N ASP A 306 23.81 -21.92 3.74
CA ASP A 306 24.78 -22.96 3.41
C ASP A 306 26.15 -22.38 2.98
N GLU A 307 26.38 -21.07 3.17
CA GLU A 307 27.59 -20.36 2.74
C GLU A 307 28.37 -19.78 3.94
N SER A 308 29.65 -19.48 3.72
CA SER A 308 30.45 -18.71 4.70
C SER A 308 30.34 -17.21 4.41
N LEU A 309 30.15 -16.40 5.45
CA LEU A 309 30.05 -14.95 5.32
C LEU A 309 31.37 -14.30 5.76
N ASN A 310 32.15 -13.80 4.81
CA ASN A 310 33.44 -13.12 5.04
C ASN A 310 34.41 -13.93 5.95
N GLY A 311 34.45 -15.25 5.78
CA GLY A 311 35.33 -16.14 6.56
C GLY A 311 34.80 -16.52 7.94
N MET A 312 33.62 -16.04 8.33
CA MET A 312 32.86 -16.51 9.49
C MET A 312 31.79 -17.52 9.05
N ASN A 313 31.48 -18.49 9.91
CA ASN A 313 30.29 -19.31 9.70
C ASN A 313 29.06 -18.43 9.78
N ASN A 314 28.20 -18.50 8.77
CA ASN A 314 26.90 -17.86 8.83
C ASN A 314 26.15 -18.38 10.07
N PRO A 315 25.65 -17.50 10.96
CA PRO A 315 24.85 -17.96 12.09
C PRO A 315 23.58 -18.67 11.63
N TYR A 316 23.06 -18.32 10.45
CA TYR A 316 21.99 -19.04 9.79
C TYR A 316 22.54 -20.28 9.10
N HIS A 317 22.01 -21.45 9.45
CA HIS A 317 22.46 -22.73 8.89
C HIS A 317 21.35 -23.78 8.93
N ARG A 318 21.50 -24.85 8.15
CA ARG A 318 20.66 -26.04 8.29
C ARG A 318 21.31 -27.03 9.25
N ASP A 319 20.51 -27.66 10.10
CA ASP A 319 21.01 -28.76 10.93
C ASP A 319 21.43 -29.94 10.04
N GLU A 320 22.52 -30.61 10.40
CA GLU A 320 22.90 -31.86 9.75
C GLU A 320 21.88 -32.95 10.07
N ILE A 321 21.30 -33.55 9.03
CA ILE A 321 20.48 -34.75 9.18
C ILE A 321 21.33 -36.00 8.99
N PRO A 322 20.98 -37.13 9.66
CA PRO A 322 21.68 -38.38 9.46
C PRO A 322 21.67 -38.78 7.97
N ALA A 323 22.80 -39.31 7.47
CA ALA A 323 23.03 -39.61 6.05
C ALA A 323 22.01 -40.59 5.41
N GLU A 324 21.25 -41.32 6.22
CA GLU A 324 20.14 -42.16 5.79
C GLU A 324 18.94 -41.35 5.28
N TRP A 325 18.70 -40.15 5.84
CA TRP A 325 17.61 -39.25 5.45
C TRP A 325 18.00 -38.33 4.29
N GLY A 326 19.28 -37.94 4.20
CA GLY A 326 19.80 -37.12 3.08
C GLY A 326 19.66 -37.80 1.70
N LYS A 327 19.63 -39.14 1.65
CA LYS A 327 19.40 -39.90 0.41
C LYS A 327 17.98 -39.77 -0.15
N VAL A 328 17.04 -39.25 0.64
CA VAL A 328 15.64 -39.06 0.25
C VAL A 328 15.37 -37.59 -0.12
N GLY A 329 16.41 -36.74 -0.18
CA GLY A 329 16.27 -35.32 -0.48
C GLY A 329 15.59 -34.51 0.62
N ALA A 330 15.61 -35.02 1.85
CA ALA A 330 15.22 -34.21 3.01
C ALA A 330 16.36 -33.27 3.36
N ASP A 331 16.04 -32.01 3.67
CA ASP A 331 16.98 -31.06 4.26
C ASP A 331 16.72 -30.95 5.76
N GLY A 332 17.75 -30.62 6.53
CA GLY A 332 17.59 -30.31 7.94
C GLY A 332 16.81 -29.01 8.18
N PRO A 333 16.22 -28.86 9.38
CA PRO A 333 15.54 -27.64 9.76
C PRO A 333 16.49 -26.44 9.71
N LEU A 334 15.96 -25.30 9.28
CA LEU A 334 16.69 -24.04 9.22
C LEU A 334 16.79 -23.41 10.61
N GLN A 335 18.02 -23.19 11.08
CA GLN A 335 18.33 -22.52 12.33
C GLN A 335 18.51 -21.03 12.11
N LEU A 336 17.75 -20.24 12.88
CA LEU A 336 17.68 -18.79 12.76
C LEU A 336 17.95 -18.13 14.12
N PRO A 337 19.20 -18.16 14.62
CA PRO A 337 19.55 -17.49 15.86
C PRO A 337 19.36 -15.97 15.73
N ASP A 338 18.96 -15.37 16.83
CA ASP A 338 18.73 -13.93 16.96
C ASP A 338 20.07 -13.19 17.02
N LEU A 339 20.30 -12.29 16.06
CA LEU A 339 21.54 -11.51 15.90
C LEU A 339 21.78 -10.57 17.07
N ARG A 340 20.73 -10.20 17.82
CA ARG A 340 20.86 -9.36 19.03
C ARG A 340 21.65 -10.06 20.15
N ASN A 341 21.86 -11.37 20.04
CA ASN A 341 22.74 -12.11 20.95
C ASN A 341 24.22 -12.07 20.55
N LEU A 342 24.54 -11.58 19.35
CA LEU A 342 25.91 -11.38 18.88
C LEU A 342 26.42 -10.01 19.31
N ASP A 343 27.74 -9.83 19.32
CA ASP A 343 28.32 -8.49 19.45
C ASP A 343 28.09 -7.66 18.18
N THR A 344 28.22 -6.34 18.28
CA THR A 344 27.90 -5.43 17.17
C THR A 344 28.81 -5.64 15.95
N ALA A 345 30.05 -6.14 16.13
CA ALA A 345 30.96 -6.40 15.02
C ALA A 345 30.52 -7.66 14.23
N ASP A 346 30.06 -8.68 14.93
CA ASP A 346 29.48 -9.88 14.36
C ASP A 346 28.13 -9.58 13.70
N GLN A 347 27.26 -8.78 14.34
CA GLN A 347 26.00 -8.30 13.75
C GLN A 347 26.27 -7.60 12.41
N ARG A 348 27.22 -6.66 12.38
CA ARG A 348 27.64 -5.96 11.17
C ARG A 348 28.11 -6.94 10.10
N THR A 349 28.94 -7.91 10.46
CA THR A 349 29.49 -8.90 9.51
C THR A 349 28.39 -9.74 8.87
N VAL A 350 27.40 -10.17 9.66
CA VAL A 350 26.27 -10.98 9.19
C VAL A 350 25.36 -10.16 8.29
N LEU A 351 24.88 -8.99 8.74
CA LEU A 351 23.99 -8.12 7.97
C LEU A 351 24.65 -7.66 6.65
N HIS A 352 25.93 -7.33 6.70
CA HIS A 352 26.74 -7.04 5.51
C HIS A 352 26.80 -8.24 4.56
N GLY A 353 27.06 -9.44 5.06
CA GLY A 353 27.10 -10.68 4.27
C GLY A 353 25.76 -10.98 3.58
N LEU A 354 24.65 -10.76 4.28
CA LEU A 354 23.30 -10.90 3.72
C LEU A 354 23.04 -9.87 2.61
N ALA A 355 23.46 -8.62 2.79
CA ALA A 355 23.27 -7.55 1.80
C ALA A 355 24.03 -7.77 0.48
N ARG A 356 25.04 -8.67 0.47
CA ARG A 356 26.19 -8.57 -0.45
C ARG A 356 26.14 -9.08 -1.90
N SER A 357 25.08 -9.44 -2.59
CA SER A 357 25.12 -10.08 -3.94
C SER A 357 25.92 -11.40 -4.12
N ASP A 358 27.22 -11.46 -3.81
CA ASP A 358 28.14 -12.58 -4.07
C ASP A 358 28.02 -13.74 -3.08
#